data_AF-A0AAQ4QBJ0-F1
#
_entry.id   AF-A0AAQ4QBJ0-F1
#
_cell.length_a   1.000
_cell.length_b   1.000
_cell.length_c   1.000
_cell.angle_alpha   90.00
_cell.angle_beta   90.00
_cell.angle_gamma   90.00
#
_symmetry.space_group_name_H-M   'P 1'
#
loop_
_entity.id
_entity.type
_entity.pdbx_description
1 polymer ?
#
loop_
_entity_poly.entity_id
_entity_poly.type
_entity_poly.pdbx_seq_one_letter_code
_entity_poly.pdbx_strand_id
1 'polypeptide(L)'
;MVRIPMLFTCTKSEEYNQKTMEEALKKVEEMEANLGGTEILKPLKHIYRQPSIPNQPRQLFVFTDGEVGNTKEVINLVKQNSASHRCFSFGIGEGASSALINGLAKEGGGHAQFITGADRMQPKVMQSLRFALQPAVVDVSVKWDLPSGVSVTALSPPIAALFQGQRSLVYAQFTGQSSEASEGCVTVAYSLAGHPSQTQLHFSLKPAEDSGLTVHRLAARTVIRSLEMEVREPGGQEDAGGQKKVVELSVQSGVSSVFTAFIAVNKSNSEAIQGPLLRRRIPTPKRHRTQNACCSGGMRACKVLRAPYLMRRPVMSFYSALGSQMSP
;
A
#
# COMPACT_ATOMS: atom_id res chain seq x y z
N MET A 1 6.44 -30.37 4.47
CA MET A 1 5.31 -29.54 4.96
C MET A 1 5.76 -28.86 6.24
N VAL A 2 6.18 -27.59 6.21
CA VAL A 2 6.59 -26.87 7.45
C VAL A 2 5.35 -26.40 8.15
N ARG A 3 5.21 -26.85 9.39
CA ARG A 3 4.57 -26.05 10.42
C ARG A 3 5.69 -25.23 11.03
N ILE A 4 5.71 -23.92 10.78
CA ILE A 4 6.44 -23.02 11.67
C ILE A 4 5.64 -23.09 12.97
N PRO A 5 6.20 -23.61 14.09
CA PRO A 5 5.50 -23.51 15.36
C PRO A 5 5.24 -22.02 15.59
N MET A 6 3.97 -21.64 15.67
CA MET A 6 3.58 -20.29 16.01
C MET A 6 4.30 -19.91 17.31
N LEU A 7 5.01 -18.79 17.30
CA LEU A 7 5.70 -18.22 18.46
C LEU A 7 4.76 -17.86 19.63
N PHE A 8 3.45 -18.09 19.48
CA PHE A 8 2.49 -18.02 20.57
C PHE A 8 1.51 -19.18 20.47
N THR A 9 1.74 -20.22 21.27
CA THR A 9 0.69 -21.14 21.76
C THR A 9 -0.21 -20.46 22.81
N CYS A 10 0.00 -19.17 23.06
CA CYS A 10 -0.84 -18.39 23.94
C CYS A 10 -2.19 -18.19 23.25
N THR A 11 -3.24 -18.78 23.82
CA THR A 11 -4.62 -18.67 23.34
C THR A 11 -5.16 -17.24 23.44
N LYS A 12 -4.47 -16.36 24.16
CA LYS A 12 -4.76 -14.92 24.33
C LYS A 12 -3.48 -14.14 24.61
N SER A 13 -3.52 -12.82 24.47
CA SER A 13 -2.44 -11.96 24.95
C SER A 13 -2.32 -12.04 26.48
N GLU A 14 -1.09 -12.04 26.98
CA GLU A 14 -0.79 -12.04 28.42
C GLU A 14 0.00 -10.79 28.82
N GLU A 15 -0.12 -10.42 30.09
CA GLU A 15 0.64 -9.31 30.67
C GLU A 15 2.12 -9.67 30.78
N TYR A 16 2.98 -8.70 30.48
CA TYR A 16 4.42 -8.86 30.65
C TYR A 16 4.79 -8.83 32.13
N ASN A 17 5.34 -9.94 32.63
CA ASN A 17 5.94 -10.05 33.94
C ASN A 17 7.11 -11.05 33.90
N GLN A 18 7.84 -11.20 35.00
CA GLN A 18 9.01 -12.08 35.06
C GLN A 18 8.68 -13.53 34.68
N LYS A 19 7.54 -14.05 35.16
CA LYS A 19 7.10 -15.42 34.89
C LYS A 19 6.78 -15.62 33.40
N THR A 20 6.00 -14.73 32.80
CA THR A 20 5.62 -14.84 31.37
C THR A 20 6.83 -14.64 30.46
N MET A 21 7.82 -13.84 30.88
CA MET A 21 9.10 -13.70 30.18
C MET A 21 9.92 -14.99 30.22
N GLU A 22 10.07 -15.62 31.39
CA GLU A 22 10.79 -16.89 31.53
C GLU A 22 10.14 -18.03 30.74
N GLU A 23 8.81 -18.13 30.76
CA GLU A 23 8.06 -19.09 29.95
C GLU A 23 8.24 -18.85 28.44
N ALA A 24 8.31 -17.59 28.01
CA ALA A 24 8.58 -17.25 26.62
C ALA A 24 10.01 -17.61 26.19
N LEU A 25 11.02 -17.33 27.04
CA LEU A 25 12.42 -17.68 26.77
C LEU A 25 12.59 -19.21 26.64
N LYS A 26 12.01 -19.98 27.55
CA LYS A 26 12.04 -21.44 27.51
C LYS A 26 11.46 -21.99 26.19
N LYS A 27 10.33 -21.45 25.73
CA LYS A 27 9.74 -21.84 24.44
C LYS A 27 10.63 -21.51 23.24
N VAL A 28 11.37 -20.40 23.30
CA VAL A 28 12.32 -20.03 22.25
C VAL A 28 13.51 -21.00 22.23
N GLU A 29 14.00 -21.44 23.39
CA GLU A 29 15.08 -22.42 23.50
C GLU A 29 14.67 -23.81 22.98
N GLU A 30 13.42 -24.21 23.21
CA GLU A 30 12.85 -25.49 22.73
C GLU A 30 12.47 -25.47 21.24
N MET A 31 12.63 -24.33 20.55
CA MET A 31 12.16 -24.16 19.18
C MET A 31 13.13 -24.81 18.18
N GLU A 32 12.66 -25.83 17.48
CA GLU A 32 13.41 -26.50 16.43
C GLU A 32 12.81 -26.28 15.03
N ALA A 33 13.70 -26.16 14.04
CA ALA A 33 13.30 -26.13 12.65
C ALA A 33 12.99 -27.55 12.15
N ASN A 34 11.78 -27.79 11.65
CA ASN A 34 11.44 -29.05 10.99
C ASN A 34 11.83 -29.07 9.49
N LEU A 35 12.55 -28.05 8.99
CA LEU A 35 13.19 -27.95 7.67
C LEU A 35 12.31 -28.29 6.43
N GLY A 36 10.99 -28.16 6.53
CA GLY A 36 10.05 -28.25 5.39
C GLY A 36 9.86 -26.94 4.60
N GLY A 37 8.61 -26.59 4.24
CA GLY A 37 8.29 -25.37 3.45
C GLY A 37 8.16 -24.04 4.24
N THR A 38 7.30 -23.13 3.80
CA THR A 38 7.02 -21.88 4.54
C THR A 38 5.52 -21.64 4.55
N GLU A 39 4.92 -21.53 5.74
CA GLU A 39 3.50 -21.22 5.87
C GLU A 39 3.27 -20.10 6.90
N ILE A 40 2.89 -18.93 6.38
CA ILE A 40 2.67 -17.69 7.14
C ILE A 40 1.17 -17.40 7.31
N LEU A 41 0.34 -17.85 6.37
CA LEU A 41 -1.06 -17.46 6.33
C LEU A 41 -1.85 -18.00 7.53
N LYS A 42 -1.69 -19.29 7.84
CA LYS A 42 -2.36 -19.93 9.00
C LYS A 42 -2.02 -19.23 10.33
N PRO A 43 -0.74 -18.98 10.68
CA PRO A 43 -0.38 -18.19 11.84
C PRO A 43 -1.06 -16.82 11.90
N LEU A 44 -1.05 -16.07 10.79
CA LEU A 44 -1.69 -14.76 10.74
C LEU A 44 -3.21 -14.84 10.95
N LYS A 45 -3.88 -15.78 10.30
CA LYS A 45 -5.33 -16.01 10.51
C LYS A 45 -5.64 -16.35 11.96
N HIS A 46 -4.79 -17.14 12.62
CA HIS A 46 -4.95 -17.44 14.04
C HIS A 46 -4.78 -16.18 14.90
N ILE A 47 -3.71 -15.41 14.68
CA ILE A 47 -3.45 -14.15 15.37
C ILE A 47 -4.65 -13.21 15.24
N TYR A 48 -5.13 -12.92 14.03
CA TYR A 48 -6.22 -11.96 13.80
C TYR A 48 -7.59 -12.42 14.32
N ARG A 49 -7.78 -13.72 14.59
CA ARG A 49 -8.99 -14.22 15.29
C ARG A 49 -8.97 -13.91 16.78
N GLN A 50 -7.81 -13.66 17.37
CA GLN A 50 -7.71 -13.34 18.79
C GLN A 50 -8.14 -11.90 19.04
N PRO A 51 -8.90 -11.64 20.13
CA PRO A 51 -9.38 -10.31 20.45
C PRO A 51 -8.22 -9.31 20.59
N SER A 52 -8.43 -8.10 20.09
CA SER A 52 -7.51 -6.97 20.30
C SER A 52 -7.78 -6.34 21.67
N ILE A 53 -6.71 -5.96 22.38
CA ILE A 53 -6.84 -5.16 23.58
C ILE A 53 -7.09 -3.71 23.16
N PRO A 54 -8.15 -3.04 23.65
CA PRO A 54 -8.43 -1.64 23.33
C PRO A 54 -7.23 -0.74 23.63
N ASN A 55 -6.96 0.23 22.76
CA ASN A 55 -5.84 1.18 22.87
C ASN A 55 -4.44 0.55 22.87
N GLN A 56 -4.31 -0.73 22.55
CA GLN A 56 -3.02 -1.43 22.43
C GLN A 56 -2.92 -2.09 21.05
N PRO A 57 -2.50 -1.33 20.01
CA PRO A 57 -2.36 -1.89 18.67
C PRO A 57 -1.31 -3.01 18.68
N ARG A 58 -1.67 -4.15 18.09
CA ARG A 58 -0.81 -5.34 18.10
C ARG A 58 0.46 -5.08 17.28
N GLN A 59 1.63 -5.37 17.85
CA GLN A 59 2.90 -5.27 17.14
C GLN A 59 3.31 -6.66 16.65
N LEU A 60 3.28 -6.88 15.33
CA LEU A 60 3.60 -8.15 14.70
C LEU A 60 5.00 -8.09 14.09
N PHE A 61 5.87 -9.03 14.45
CA PHE A 61 7.21 -9.18 13.89
C PHE A 61 7.27 -10.50 13.12
N VAL A 62 7.47 -10.44 11.80
CA VAL A 62 7.50 -11.61 10.92
C VAL A 62 8.93 -11.80 10.41
N PHE A 63 9.51 -12.96 10.67
CA PHE A 63 10.82 -13.36 10.15
C PHE A 63 10.64 -14.49 9.15
N THR A 64 11.29 -14.40 8.00
CA THR A 64 11.32 -15.48 7.00
C THR A 64 12.62 -15.44 6.21
N ASP A 65 13.17 -16.61 5.92
CA ASP A 65 14.34 -16.83 5.09
C ASP A 65 13.99 -17.31 3.66
N GLY A 66 12.72 -17.64 3.43
CA GLY A 66 12.21 -18.17 2.16
C GLY A 66 11.04 -17.39 1.55
N GLU A 67 10.53 -17.94 0.45
CA GLU A 67 9.36 -17.43 -0.25
C GLU A 67 8.07 -18.17 0.16
N VAL A 68 6.92 -17.54 -0.08
CA VAL A 68 5.60 -18.16 0.14
C VAL A 68 4.76 -18.09 -1.13
N GLY A 69 4.18 -19.23 -1.52
CA GLY A 69 3.39 -19.37 -2.75
C GLY A 69 2.12 -18.48 -2.79
N ASN A 70 1.56 -18.12 -1.64
CA ASN A 70 0.35 -17.31 -1.49
C ASN A 70 0.63 -15.86 -1.04
N THR A 71 1.75 -15.27 -1.48
CA THR A 71 2.19 -13.90 -1.09
C THR A 71 1.07 -12.85 -1.16
N LYS A 72 0.24 -12.84 -2.20
CA LYS A 72 -0.87 -11.87 -2.34
C LYS A 72 -1.94 -12.05 -1.27
N GLU A 73 -2.28 -13.29 -0.92
CA GLU A 73 -3.29 -13.58 0.10
C GLU A 73 -2.80 -13.14 1.48
N VAL A 74 -1.53 -13.43 1.78
CA VAL A 74 -0.87 -13.02 3.03
C VAL A 74 -0.85 -11.50 3.18
N ILE A 75 -0.44 -10.76 2.15
CA ILE A 75 -0.42 -9.29 2.17
C ILE A 75 -1.82 -8.71 2.35
N ASN A 76 -2.82 -9.27 1.65
CA ASN A 76 -4.20 -8.82 1.77
C ASN A 76 -4.75 -9.03 3.18
N LEU A 77 -4.46 -10.16 3.82
CA LEU A 77 -4.87 -10.44 5.19
C LEU A 77 -4.29 -9.41 6.17
N VAL A 78 -3.02 -9.05 6.01
CA VAL A 78 -2.39 -7.98 6.80
C VAL A 78 -3.07 -6.65 6.53
N LYS A 79 -3.33 -6.31 5.26
CA LYS A 79 -4.02 -5.07 4.90
C LYS A 79 -5.40 -4.95 5.54
N GLN A 80 -6.21 -6.01 5.53
CA GLN A 80 -7.55 -6.01 6.12
C GLN A 80 -7.54 -5.74 7.63
N ASN A 81 -6.44 -6.06 8.31
CA ASN A 81 -6.32 -5.90 9.76
C ASN A 81 -5.50 -4.66 10.15
N SER A 82 -5.03 -3.85 9.19
CA SER A 82 -4.03 -2.79 9.44
C SER A 82 -4.50 -1.67 10.36
N ALA A 83 -5.79 -1.59 10.68
CA ALA A 83 -6.35 -0.65 11.63
C ALA A 83 -5.98 -0.99 13.10
N SER A 84 -5.76 -2.27 13.42
CA SER A 84 -5.57 -2.76 14.80
C SER A 84 -4.19 -3.35 15.08
N HIS A 85 -3.28 -3.33 14.10
CA HIS A 85 -1.92 -3.84 14.28
C HIS A 85 -0.89 -3.15 13.38
N ARG A 86 0.39 -3.35 13.70
CA ARG A 86 1.52 -3.05 12.84
C ARG A 86 2.29 -4.31 12.47
N CYS A 87 2.77 -4.42 11.25
CA CYS A 87 3.58 -5.55 10.79
C CYS A 87 5.00 -5.11 10.42
N PHE A 88 5.99 -5.57 11.17
CA PHE A 88 7.41 -5.46 10.85
C PHE A 88 7.87 -6.77 10.24
N SER A 89 8.55 -6.72 9.10
CA SER A 89 8.93 -7.90 8.35
C SER A 89 10.44 -7.96 8.14
N PHE A 90 11.00 -9.15 8.29
CA PHE A 90 12.43 -9.40 8.22
C PHE A 90 12.69 -10.53 7.22
N GLY A 91 13.37 -10.19 6.13
CA GLY A 91 13.91 -11.17 5.19
C GLY A 91 15.31 -11.58 5.60
N ILE A 92 15.54 -12.87 5.85
CA ILE A 92 16.84 -13.40 6.25
C ILE A 92 17.47 -14.13 5.06
N GLY A 93 18.71 -13.80 4.73
CA GLY A 93 19.44 -14.39 3.61
C GLY A 93 18.88 -14.01 2.24
N GLU A 94 19.48 -14.59 1.21
CA GLU A 94 19.17 -14.27 -0.20
C GLU A 94 17.89 -14.98 -0.71
N GLY A 95 17.35 -15.95 0.04
CA GLY A 95 16.13 -16.69 -0.30
C GLY A 95 14.82 -15.96 0.05
N ALA A 96 14.90 -14.87 0.82
CA ALA A 96 13.72 -14.18 1.31
C ALA A 96 13.02 -13.36 0.21
N SER A 97 11.71 -13.57 0.05
CA SER A 97 10.93 -12.84 -0.97
C SER A 97 10.82 -11.36 -0.65
N SER A 98 11.47 -10.52 -1.46
CA SER A 98 11.36 -9.06 -1.33
C SER A 98 9.92 -8.56 -1.51
N ALA A 99 9.10 -9.22 -2.33
CA ALA A 99 7.72 -8.84 -2.55
C ALA A 99 6.87 -9.07 -1.29
N LEU A 100 7.08 -10.19 -0.61
CA LEU A 100 6.41 -10.51 0.64
C LEU A 100 6.83 -9.58 1.77
N ILE A 101 8.14 -9.45 2.00
CA ILE A 101 8.69 -8.62 3.09
C ILE A 101 8.23 -7.18 2.95
N ASN A 102 8.43 -6.56 1.78
CA ASN A 102 8.00 -5.18 1.58
C ASN A 102 6.46 -5.04 1.60
N GLY A 103 5.73 -6.03 1.09
CA GLY A 103 4.27 -6.02 1.09
C GLY A 103 3.67 -6.05 2.50
N LEU A 104 4.18 -6.95 3.35
CA LEU A 104 3.78 -7.06 4.76
C LEU A 104 4.01 -5.75 5.52
N ALA A 105 5.22 -5.19 5.42
CA ALA A 105 5.55 -3.95 6.11
C ALA A 105 4.71 -2.77 5.61
N LYS A 106 4.52 -2.66 4.30
CA LYS A 106 3.80 -1.55 3.69
C LYS A 106 2.31 -1.57 4.05
N GLU A 107 1.65 -2.71 3.89
CA GLU A 107 0.21 -2.79 4.14
C GLU A 107 -0.11 -2.90 5.64
N GLY A 108 0.84 -3.38 6.45
CA GLY A 108 0.73 -3.42 7.91
C GLY A 108 1.33 -2.20 8.61
N GLY A 109 1.71 -1.13 7.93
CA GLY A 109 2.21 0.10 8.60
C GLY A 109 3.46 -0.08 9.48
N GLY A 110 4.33 -1.04 9.17
CA GLY A 110 5.61 -1.24 9.84
C GLY A 110 6.80 -1.03 8.91
N HIS A 111 7.92 -1.66 9.22
CA HIS A 111 9.16 -1.55 8.46
C HIS A 111 9.63 -2.92 7.96
N ALA A 112 10.13 -2.92 6.72
CA ALA A 112 10.78 -4.06 6.11
C ALA A 112 12.30 -3.95 6.34
N GLN A 113 12.90 -5.02 6.82
CA GLN A 113 14.34 -5.14 6.96
C GLN A 113 14.84 -6.42 6.27
N PHE A 114 16.00 -6.35 5.65
CA PHE A 114 16.67 -7.52 5.07
C PHE A 114 17.97 -7.72 5.82
N ILE A 115 18.28 -8.96 6.20
CA ILE A 115 19.49 -9.36 6.91
C ILE A 115 20.23 -10.32 5.99
N THR A 116 21.29 -9.84 5.32
CA THR A 116 22.06 -10.67 4.37
C THR A 116 23.56 -10.58 4.62
N GLY A 117 24.30 -11.62 4.20
CA GLY A 117 25.77 -11.66 4.28
C GLY A 117 26.30 -11.40 5.69
N ALA A 118 27.07 -10.30 5.85
CA ALA A 118 27.71 -9.91 7.10
C ALA A 118 26.81 -9.05 8.02
N ASP A 119 25.53 -8.87 7.69
CA ASP A 119 24.60 -8.09 8.51
C ASP A 119 24.40 -8.70 9.89
N ARG A 120 24.41 -7.85 10.92
CA ARG A 120 23.99 -8.24 12.27
C ARG A 120 22.48 -8.08 12.41
N MET A 121 21.80 -9.14 12.88
CA MET A 121 20.36 -9.15 13.12
C MET A 121 19.95 -8.23 14.28
N GLN A 122 20.74 -8.21 15.36
CA GLN A 122 20.36 -7.53 16.61
C GLN A 122 20.09 -6.03 16.42
N PRO A 123 20.96 -5.22 15.77
CA PRO A 123 20.69 -3.80 15.57
C PRO A 123 19.42 -3.54 14.76
N LYS A 124 19.16 -4.40 13.75
CA LYS A 124 17.99 -4.34 12.88
C LYS A 124 16.70 -4.60 13.65
N VAL A 125 16.68 -5.65 14.47
CA VAL A 125 15.55 -5.95 15.37
C VAL A 125 15.33 -4.84 16.38
N MET A 126 16.39 -4.35 17.04
CA MET A 126 16.30 -3.25 18.00
C MET A 126 15.75 -1.97 17.38
N GLN A 127 16.10 -1.66 16.13
CA GLN A 127 15.54 -0.52 15.42
C GLN A 127 14.03 -0.67 15.19
N SER A 128 13.57 -1.83 14.71
CA SER A 128 12.13 -2.07 14.54
C SER A 128 11.38 -2.05 15.87
N LEU A 129 11.96 -2.57 16.95
CA LEU A 129 11.38 -2.48 18.30
C LEU A 129 11.22 -1.03 18.76
N ARG A 130 12.23 -0.17 18.54
CA ARG A 130 12.10 1.27 18.82
C ARG A 130 10.94 1.90 18.06
N PHE A 131 10.76 1.54 16.78
CA PHE A 131 9.61 2.01 16.01
C PHE A 131 8.27 1.46 16.52
N ALA A 132 8.23 0.21 16.98
CA ALA A 132 7.01 -0.42 17.51
C ALA A 132 6.54 0.20 18.83
N LEU A 133 7.49 0.69 19.65
CA LEU A 133 7.23 1.35 20.92
C LEU A 133 6.87 2.85 20.79
N GLN A 134 6.96 3.42 19.60
CA GLN A 134 6.56 4.81 19.38
C GLN A 134 5.05 4.97 19.49
N PRO A 135 4.57 6.07 20.11
CA PRO A 135 3.16 6.35 20.18
C PRO A 135 2.57 6.54 18.78
N ALA A 136 1.33 6.10 18.64
CA ALA A 136 0.52 6.35 17.46
C ALA A 136 -0.23 7.67 17.63
N VAL A 137 -0.45 8.36 16.51
CA VAL A 137 -1.56 9.29 16.38
C VAL A 137 -2.81 8.45 16.11
N VAL A 138 -3.80 8.54 16.98
CA VAL A 138 -5.07 7.78 16.93
C VAL A 138 -6.26 8.73 17.02
N ASP A 139 -7.47 8.18 16.93
CA ASP A 139 -8.73 8.94 17.00
C ASP A 139 -8.79 10.12 16.02
N VAL A 140 -8.25 9.90 14.81
CA VAL A 140 -8.16 10.93 13.78
C VAL A 140 -9.55 11.21 13.22
N SER A 141 -10.01 12.44 13.38
CA SER A 141 -11.24 12.95 12.79
C SER A 141 -10.95 14.17 11.93
N VAL A 142 -11.61 14.23 10.77
CA VAL A 142 -11.50 15.35 9.82
C VAL A 142 -12.86 16.00 9.71
N LYS A 143 -12.94 17.26 10.11
CA LYS A 143 -14.14 18.10 10.02
C LYS A 143 -13.91 19.20 9.00
N TRP A 144 -14.95 19.52 8.24
CA TRP A 144 -14.91 20.51 7.18
C TRP A 144 -15.91 21.61 7.49
N ASP A 145 -15.41 22.82 7.68
CA ASP A 145 -16.20 24.01 7.91
C ASP A 145 -16.27 24.77 6.58
N LEU A 146 -17.41 24.65 5.89
CA LEU A 146 -17.62 25.16 4.53
C LEU A 146 -18.76 26.18 4.48
N PRO A 147 -18.71 27.14 3.55
CA PRO A 147 -19.81 28.06 3.30
C PRO A 147 -21.10 27.35 2.90
N SER A 148 -22.24 28.04 3.09
CA SER A 148 -23.54 27.55 2.65
C SER A 148 -23.55 27.30 1.14
N GLY A 149 -24.10 26.16 0.73
CA GLY A 149 -24.18 25.76 -0.67
C GLY A 149 -23.01 24.92 -1.18
N VAL A 150 -21.97 24.69 -0.37
CA VAL A 150 -20.86 23.77 -0.68
C VAL A 150 -20.95 22.54 0.21
N SER A 151 -20.86 21.35 -0.41
CA SER A 151 -20.76 20.07 0.29
C SER A 151 -19.43 19.39 -0.02
N VAL A 152 -19.01 18.49 0.87
CA VAL A 152 -17.77 17.73 0.75
C VAL A 152 -18.03 16.25 0.85
N THR A 153 -17.39 15.49 -0.04
CA THR A 153 -17.35 14.03 -0.01
C THR A 153 -15.91 13.58 0.19
N ALA A 154 -15.63 12.89 1.29
CA ALA A 154 -14.33 12.27 1.50
C ALA A 154 -14.17 11.09 0.52
N LEU A 155 -13.08 11.09 -0.26
CA LEU A 155 -12.77 10.07 -1.25
C LEU A 155 -11.74 9.05 -0.76
N SER A 156 -11.18 9.27 0.41
CA SER A 156 -10.16 8.40 1.01
C SER A 156 -10.73 7.67 2.24
N PRO A 157 -10.26 6.44 2.51
CA PRO A 157 -10.61 5.74 3.75
C PRO A 157 -10.23 6.55 5.01
N PRO A 158 -10.93 6.35 6.13
CA PRO A 158 -10.58 7.00 7.39
C PRO A 158 -9.17 6.59 7.86
N ILE A 159 -8.49 7.51 8.54
CA ILE A 159 -7.17 7.27 9.10
C ILE A 159 -7.35 6.62 10.47
N ALA A 160 -7.09 5.31 10.57
CA ALA A 160 -7.21 4.60 11.84
C ALA A 160 -6.07 4.96 12.81
N ALA A 161 -4.83 4.96 12.32
CA ALA A 161 -3.65 5.34 13.09
C ALA A 161 -2.56 5.87 12.15
N LEU A 162 -1.70 6.75 12.67
CA LEU A 162 -0.52 7.25 11.97
C LEU A 162 0.70 7.15 12.89
N PHE A 163 1.79 6.56 12.41
CA PHE A 163 3.03 6.40 13.16
C PHE A 163 4.11 7.36 12.68
N GLN A 164 5.14 7.58 13.50
CA GLN A 164 6.26 8.43 13.14
C GLN A 164 6.91 7.99 11.81
N GLY A 165 7.16 8.95 10.92
CA GLY A 165 7.74 8.71 9.60
C GLY A 165 6.72 8.24 8.54
N GLN A 166 5.47 7.97 8.92
CA GLN A 166 4.40 7.69 7.96
C GLN A 166 3.71 8.96 7.48
N ARG A 167 3.04 8.84 6.33
CA ARG A 167 2.17 9.86 5.77
C ARG A 167 0.83 9.25 5.38
N SER A 168 -0.25 9.94 5.71
CA SER A 168 -1.59 9.66 5.20
C SER A 168 -2.00 10.76 4.24
N LEU A 169 -2.72 10.39 3.18
CA LEU A 169 -3.26 11.32 2.19
C LEU A 169 -4.77 11.24 2.24
N VAL A 170 -5.42 12.40 2.39
CA VAL A 170 -6.87 12.53 2.36
C VAL A 170 -7.24 13.32 1.10
N TYR A 171 -8.02 12.68 0.25
CA TYR A 171 -8.67 13.31 -0.89
C TYR A 171 -10.12 13.61 -0.53
N ALA A 172 -10.57 14.82 -0.86
CA ALA A 172 -11.96 15.25 -0.70
C ALA A 172 -12.42 15.92 -1.98
N GLN A 173 -13.68 15.68 -2.34
CA GLN A 173 -14.35 16.31 -3.47
C GLN A 173 -15.36 17.33 -2.94
N PHE A 174 -15.23 18.56 -3.40
CA PHE A 174 -16.20 19.61 -3.11
C PHE A 174 -17.21 19.70 -4.25
N THR A 175 -18.48 19.88 -3.91
CA THR A 175 -19.58 20.08 -4.87
C THR A 175 -20.46 21.23 -4.44
N GLY A 176 -21.01 21.97 -5.40
CA GLY A 176 -21.84 23.15 -5.14
C GLY A 176 -21.31 24.41 -5.81
N GLN A 177 -21.92 25.55 -5.49
CA GLN A 177 -21.50 26.86 -5.96
C GLN A 177 -21.09 27.70 -4.76
N SER A 178 -19.90 28.29 -4.81
CA SER A 178 -19.43 29.27 -3.83
C SER A 178 -19.14 30.60 -4.52
N SER A 179 -19.17 31.70 -3.77
CA SER A 179 -18.62 32.96 -4.29
C SER A 179 -17.10 32.79 -4.54
N GLU A 180 -16.56 33.51 -5.53
CA GLU A 180 -15.15 33.37 -5.96
C GLU A 180 -14.12 33.70 -4.87
N ALA A 181 -14.53 34.35 -3.79
CA ALA A 181 -13.69 34.72 -2.65
C ALA A 181 -13.95 33.86 -1.39
N SER A 182 -14.71 32.78 -1.50
CA SER A 182 -15.04 31.95 -0.34
C SER A 182 -13.84 31.12 0.13
N GLU A 183 -13.61 31.11 1.43
CA GLU A 183 -12.65 30.25 2.11
C GLU A 183 -13.36 29.07 2.78
N GLY A 184 -12.67 27.93 2.85
CA GLY A 184 -13.04 26.79 3.67
C GLY A 184 -12.00 26.54 4.75
N CYS A 185 -12.39 25.86 5.81
CA CYS A 185 -11.47 25.39 6.84
C CYS A 185 -11.60 23.87 7.00
N VAL A 186 -10.45 23.20 7.10
CA VAL A 186 -10.40 21.80 7.50
C VAL A 186 -9.77 21.71 8.88
N THR A 187 -10.50 21.08 9.78
CA THR A 187 -10.09 20.81 11.15
C THR A 187 -9.72 19.33 11.27
N VAL A 188 -8.47 19.03 11.58
CA VAL A 188 -8.01 17.67 11.89
C VAL A 188 -7.80 17.56 13.39
N ALA A 189 -8.61 16.75 14.07
CA ALA A 189 -8.46 16.43 15.49
C ALA A 189 -7.93 15.00 15.65
N TYR A 190 -7.04 14.79 16.62
CA TYR A 190 -6.38 13.51 16.85
C TYR A 190 -5.84 13.42 18.28
N SER A 191 -5.45 12.22 18.71
CA SER A 191 -4.81 11.97 20.01
C SER A 191 -3.41 11.42 19.80
N LEU A 192 -2.41 12.02 20.45
CA LEU A 192 -1.03 11.53 20.46
C LEU A 192 -0.61 11.24 21.90
N ALA A 193 -0.27 9.99 22.19
CA ALA A 193 0.10 9.54 23.54
C ALA A 193 -0.93 9.93 24.63
N GLY A 194 -2.22 9.91 24.27
CA GLY A 194 -3.32 10.29 25.17
C GLY A 194 -3.60 11.79 25.27
N HIS A 195 -2.80 12.63 24.60
CA HIS A 195 -3.02 14.06 24.54
C HIS A 195 -3.84 14.42 23.30
N PRO A 196 -5.08 14.93 23.46
CA PRO A 196 -5.87 15.42 22.33
C PRO A 196 -5.21 16.66 21.74
N SER A 197 -5.23 16.76 20.42
CA SER A 197 -4.67 17.85 19.65
C SER A 197 -5.55 18.13 18.43
N GLN A 198 -5.54 19.37 17.98
CA GLN A 198 -6.30 19.81 16.83
C GLN A 198 -5.45 20.75 15.98
N THR A 199 -5.58 20.65 14.67
CA THR A 199 -4.93 21.54 13.71
C THR A 199 -5.95 21.99 12.68
N GLN A 200 -5.96 23.29 12.41
CA GLN A 200 -6.85 23.90 11.43
C GLN A 200 -6.04 24.40 10.24
N LEU A 201 -6.55 24.14 9.04
CA LEU A 201 -5.97 24.60 7.80
C LEU A 201 -7.04 25.32 6.99
N HIS A 202 -6.81 26.61 6.75
CA HIS A 202 -7.66 27.41 5.88
C HIS A 202 -7.21 27.24 4.43
N PHE A 203 -8.16 27.17 3.51
CA PHE A 203 -7.91 27.03 2.09
C PHE A 203 -8.92 27.82 1.27
N SER A 204 -8.50 28.27 0.09
CA SER A 204 -9.40 28.92 -0.87
C SER A 204 -10.25 27.88 -1.58
N LEU A 205 -11.54 28.16 -1.75
CA LEU A 205 -12.43 27.35 -2.57
C LEU A 205 -12.34 27.71 -4.06
N LYS A 206 -11.60 28.78 -4.42
CA LYS A 206 -11.31 29.10 -5.82
C LYS A 206 -10.45 27.99 -6.42
N PRO A 207 -10.91 27.28 -7.47
CA PRO A 207 -10.10 26.25 -8.13
C PRO A 207 -8.80 26.86 -8.64
N ALA A 208 -7.68 26.18 -8.38
CA ALA A 208 -6.39 26.60 -8.91
C ALA A 208 -6.41 26.56 -10.45
N GLU A 209 -6.11 27.70 -11.07
CA GLU A 209 -5.97 27.84 -12.52
C GLU A 209 -4.86 26.88 -13.00
N ASP A 210 -5.16 26.07 -14.03
CA ASP A 210 -4.22 25.15 -14.68
C ASP A 210 -3.58 24.05 -13.81
N SER A 211 -4.26 23.59 -12.75
CA SER A 211 -3.77 22.46 -11.93
C SER A 211 -3.76 21.09 -12.64
N GLY A 212 -4.34 21.03 -13.85
CA GLY A 212 -4.53 19.81 -14.62
C GLY A 212 -5.37 18.75 -13.88
N LEU A 213 -5.28 17.50 -14.34
CA LEU A 213 -6.07 16.39 -13.77
C LEU A 213 -5.28 15.49 -12.82
N THR A 214 -4.08 15.90 -12.37
CA THR A 214 -3.19 15.02 -11.59
C THR A 214 -3.79 14.65 -10.25
N VAL A 215 -4.25 15.63 -9.46
CA VAL A 215 -4.87 15.39 -8.15
C VAL A 215 -6.17 14.59 -8.32
N HIS A 216 -6.98 14.95 -9.32
CA HIS A 216 -8.20 14.24 -9.70
C HIS A 216 -7.94 12.75 -9.99
N ARG A 217 -6.90 12.44 -10.76
CA ARG A 217 -6.50 11.05 -11.07
C ARG A 217 -5.96 10.31 -9.86
N LEU A 218 -5.24 10.97 -8.96
CA LEU A 218 -4.78 10.37 -7.70
C LEU A 218 -5.94 10.05 -6.75
N ALA A 219 -6.92 10.95 -6.66
CA ALA A 219 -8.16 10.73 -5.92
C ALA A 219 -8.96 9.58 -6.53
N ALA A 220 -9.19 9.57 -7.84
CA ALA A 220 -9.88 8.50 -8.56
C ALA A 220 -9.20 7.14 -8.36
N ARG A 221 -7.86 7.10 -8.43
CA ARG A 221 -7.08 5.88 -8.13
C ARG A 221 -7.30 5.38 -6.71
N THR A 222 -7.44 6.28 -5.74
CA THR A 222 -7.69 5.93 -4.34
C THR A 222 -9.07 5.31 -4.18
N VAL A 223 -10.10 5.91 -4.79
CA VAL A 223 -11.47 5.39 -4.79
C VAL A 223 -11.56 4.03 -5.50
N ILE A 224 -10.97 3.90 -6.70
CA ILE A 224 -10.91 2.63 -7.45
C ILE A 224 -10.34 1.51 -6.57
N ARG A 225 -9.22 1.77 -5.89
CA ARG A 225 -8.59 0.80 -4.99
C ARG A 225 -9.45 0.40 -3.80
N SER A 226 -10.28 1.31 -3.29
CA SER A 226 -11.21 1.00 -2.20
C SER A 226 -12.30 0.05 -2.69
N LEU A 227 -12.94 0.40 -3.81
CA LEU A 227 -14.00 -0.41 -4.43
C LEU A 227 -13.50 -1.80 -4.86
N GLU A 228 -12.28 -1.88 -5.40
CA GLU A 228 -11.65 -3.17 -5.78
C GLU A 228 -11.43 -4.10 -4.58
N MET A 229 -11.25 -3.56 -3.37
CA MET A 229 -11.15 -4.38 -2.15
C MET A 229 -12.51 -4.93 -1.75
N GLU A 230 -13.55 -4.11 -1.82
CA GLU A 230 -14.94 -4.49 -1.49
C GLU A 230 -15.46 -5.61 -2.40
N VAL A 231 -15.18 -5.53 -3.72
CA VAL A 231 -15.60 -6.54 -4.71
C VAL A 231 -14.92 -7.91 -4.49
N ARG A 232 -13.80 -7.96 -3.76
CA ARG A 232 -12.99 -9.17 -3.58
C ARG A 232 -13.37 -10.01 -2.35
N GLU A 233 -14.28 -9.53 -1.49
CA GLU A 233 -14.66 -10.23 -0.26
C GLU A 233 -15.48 -11.51 -0.58
N PRO A 234 -15.02 -12.71 -0.15
CA PRO A 234 -15.66 -13.98 -0.47
C PRO A 234 -16.95 -14.15 0.34
N GLY A 235 -18.09 -13.93 -0.31
CA GLY A 235 -19.42 -14.13 0.29
C GLY A 235 -20.48 -13.13 -0.15
N GLY A 236 -20.10 -12.01 -0.77
CA GLY A 236 -21.03 -11.16 -1.50
C GLY A 236 -21.42 -11.84 -2.81
N GLN A 237 -22.71 -11.82 -3.17
CA GLN A 237 -23.12 -11.95 -4.57
C GLN A 237 -22.19 -11.05 -5.40
N GLU A 238 -21.77 -11.49 -6.60
CA GLU A 238 -21.04 -10.65 -7.54
C GLU A 238 -21.76 -9.29 -7.62
N ASP A 239 -21.23 -8.29 -6.91
CA ASP A 239 -21.87 -6.99 -6.83
C ASP A 239 -21.60 -6.31 -8.17
N ALA A 240 -22.46 -6.62 -9.14
CA ALA A 240 -22.45 -6.05 -10.47
C ALA A 240 -22.50 -4.50 -10.40
N GLY A 241 -23.03 -3.95 -9.30
CA GLY A 241 -23.01 -2.52 -9.01
C GLY A 241 -21.61 -2.00 -8.70
N GLY A 242 -20.86 -2.67 -7.82
CA GLY A 242 -19.48 -2.33 -7.46
C GLY A 242 -18.54 -2.37 -8.66
N GLN A 243 -18.56 -3.45 -9.43
CA GLN A 243 -17.74 -3.58 -10.64
C GLN A 243 -18.05 -2.49 -11.68
N LYS A 244 -19.35 -2.22 -11.92
CA LYS A 244 -19.77 -1.19 -12.89
C LYS A 244 -19.27 0.21 -12.50
N LYS A 245 -19.35 0.57 -11.21
CA LYS A 245 -18.80 1.84 -10.69
C LYS A 245 -17.30 1.96 -10.91
N VAL A 246 -16.54 0.88 -10.68
CA VAL A 246 -15.08 0.88 -10.90
C VAL A 246 -14.76 1.12 -12.38
N VAL A 247 -15.47 0.45 -13.29
CA VAL A 247 -15.26 0.61 -14.75
C VAL A 247 -15.59 2.04 -15.17
N GLU A 248 -16.72 2.59 -14.73
CA GLU A 248 -17.15 3.95 -15.07
C GLU A 248 -16.13 5.00 -14.61
N LEU A 249 -15.73 4.97 -13.33
CA LEU A 249 -14.76 5.90 -12.78
C LEU A 249 -13.39 5.76 -13.45
N SER A 250 -12.97 4.53 -13.76
CA SER A 250 -11.73 4.25 -14.48
C SER A 250 -11.70 4.90 -15.86
N VAL A 251 -12.80 4.76 -16.63
CA VAL A 251 -12.93 5.35 -17.97
C VAL A 251 -12.98 6.87 -17.90
N GLN A 252 -13.79 7.44 -17.00
CA GLN A 252 -13.94 8.90 -16.86
C GLN A 252 -12.63 9.59 -16.42
N SER A 253 -11.91 8.98 -15.47
CA SER A 253 -10.67 9.57 -14.94
C SER A 253 -9.43 9.26 -15.79
N GLY A 254 -9.49 8.26 -16.66
CA GLY A 254 -8.33 7.73 -17.38
C GLY A 254 -7.33 7.07 -16.43
N VAL A 255 -7.81 6.35 -15.42
CA VAL A 255 -7.00 5.60 -14.45
C VAL A 255 -7.35 4.12 -14.57
N SER A 256 -6.37 3.27 -14.91
CA SER A 256 -6.59 1.82 -15.04
C SER A 256 -6.96 1.16 -13.70
N SER A 257 -7.91 0.22 -13.77
CA SER A 257 -8.35 -0.65 -12.69
C SER A 257 -8.05 -2.11 -13.02
N VAL A 258 -8.40 -3.04 -12.12
CA VAL A 258 -8.35 -4.49 -12.40
C VAL A 258 -9.31 -4.94 -13.50
N PHE A 259 -10.29 -4.10 -13.87
CA PHE A 259 -11.32 -4.38 -14.88
C PHE A 259 -11.11 -3.62 -16.20
N THR A 260 -10.12 -2.72 -16.29
CA THR A 260 -9.89 -1.89 -17.47
C THR A 260 -8.43 -1.91 -17.90
N ALA A 261 -8.19 -1.75 -19.21
CA ALA A 261 -6.86 -1.72 -19.80
C ALA A 261 -6.73 -0.60 -20.82
N PHE A 262 -5.51 -0.06 -20.97
CA PHE A 262 -5.17 0.83 -22.07
C PHE A 262 -4.78 0.03 -23.29
N ILE A 263 -5.44 0.30 -24.41
CA ILE A 263 -5.15 -0.33 -25.70
C ILE A 263 -4.56 0.75 -26.61
N ALA A 264 -3.33 0.53 -27.07
CA ALA A 264 -2.72 1.40 -28.07
C ALA A 264 -3.27 1.03 -29.46
N VAL A 265 -3.79 2.02 -30.18
CA VAL A 265 -4.31 1.85 -31.54
C VAL A 265 -3.40 2.62 -32.50
N ASN A 266 -2.89 1.96 -33.53
CA ASN A 266 -2.14 2.63 -34.59
C ASN A 266 -3.12 3.34 -35.55
N LYS A 267 -2.98 4.66 -35.70
CA LYS A 267 -3.83 5.48 -36.58
C LYS A 267 -3.15 5.90 -37.89
N SER A 268 -1.91 5.48 -38.16
CA SER A 268 -1.14 5.98 -39.32
C SER A 268 -1.77 5.63 -40.68
N ASN A 269 -2.59 4.58 -40.77
CA ASN A 269 -3.12 4.07 -42.03
C ASN A 269 -4.50 3.39 -41.90
N SER A 270 -5.12 3.39 -40.71
CA SER A 270 -6.40 2.69 -40.43
C SER A 270 -6.44 1.20 -40.79
N GLU A 271 -5.30 0.59 -41.12
CA GLU A 271 -5.17 -0.83 -41.42
C GLU A 271 -5.16 -1.64 -40.12
N ALA A 272 -5.91 -2.75 -40.12
CA ALA A 272 -5.91 -3.67 -39.00
C ALA A 272 -4.51 -4.29 -38.84
N ILE A 273 -3.97 -4.24 -37.62
CA ILE A 273 -2.72 -4.93 -37.27
C ILE A 273 -2.99 -6.43 -37.38
N GLN A 274 -2.45 -7.06 -38.43
CA GLN A 274 -2.59 -8.49 -38.68
C GLN A 274 -1.49 -9.29 -37.96
N GLY A 275 -1.86 -10.47 -37.44
CA GLY A 275 -0.94 -11.40 -36.79
C GLY A 275 -1.43 -11.89 -35.43
N PRO A 276 -0.80 -12.95 -34.87
CA PRO A 276 -1.17 -13.48 -33.57
C PRO A 276 -0.85 -12.48 -32.45
N LEU A 277 -1.72 -12.42 -31.44
CA LEU A 277 -1.47 -11.67 -30.22
C LEU A 277 -0.23 -12.23 -29.52
N LEU A 278 0.90 -11.53 -29.66
CA LEU A 278 2.14 -11.90 -28.98
C LEU A 278 2.12 -11.36 -27.54
N ARG A 279 1.84 -12.24 -26.59
CA ARG A 279 1.98 -11.92 -25.16
C ARG A 279 3.45 -11.80 -24.79
N ARG A 280 3.98 -10.59 -24.82
CA ARG A 280 5.31 -10.30 -24.29
C ARG A 280 5.20 -9.94 -22.81
N ARG A 281 5.75 -10.77 -21.92
CA ARG A 281 5.98 -10.34 -20.53
C ARG A 281 7.11 -9.34 -20.54
N ILE A 282 6.79 -8.05 -20.45
CA ILE A 282 7.79 -7.01 -20.25
C ILE A 282 8.27 -7.12 -18.81
N PRO A 283 9.55 -7.45 -18.56
CA PRO A 283 10.09 -7.41 -17.21
C PRO A 283 9.96 -5.97 -16.70
N THR A 284 9.26 -5.78 -15.59
CA THR A 284 9.32 -4.49 -14.90
C THR A 284 10.76 -4.27 -14.46
N PRO A 285 11.30 -3.04 -14.57
CA PRO A 285 12.65 -2.77 -14.11
C PRO A 285 12.70 -3.08 -12.61
N LYS A 286 13.33 -4.22 -12.27
CA LYS A 286 13.88 -4.39 -10.93
C LYS A 286 14.85 -3.22 -10.78
N ARG A 287 14.73 -2.42 -9.72
CA ARG A 287 15.80 -1.49 -9.34
C ARG A 287 17.07 -2.34 -9.21
N HIS A 288 17.91 -2.35 -10.24
CA HIS A 288 19.21 -2.95 -10.15
C HIS A 288 19.98 -2.14 -9.12
N ARG A 289 20.20 -2.72 -7.93
CA ARG A 289 21.35 -2.33 -7.12
C ARG A 289 22.56 -2.56 -8.01
N THR A 290 23.28 -1.49 -8.31
CA THR A 290 24.60 -1.53 -8.94
C THR A 290 25.47 -2.48 -8.13
N GLN A 291 25.70 -3.68 -8.66
CA GLN A 291 26.80 -4.52 -8.21
C GLN A 291 28.08 -3.85 -8.70
N ASN A 292 28.81 -3.20 -7.78
CA ASN A 292 30.21 -2.90 -8.02
C ASN A 292 30.95 -4.24 -8.03
N ALA A 293 31.15 -4.78 -9.23
CA ALA A 293 32.17 -5.80 -9.44
C ALA A 293 33.54 -5.10 -9.38
N CYS A 294 34.24 -5.26 -8.27
CA CYS A 294 35.68 -5.08 -8.22
C CYS A 294 36.32 -6.15 -9.11
N CYS A 295 36.67 -5.78 -10.34
CA CYS A 295 37.68 -6.50 -11.10
C CYS A 295 38.92 -5.62 -11.20
N SER A 296 39.97 -6.05 -10.51
CA SER A 296 41.33 -5.57 -10.63
C SER A 296 41.89 -5.87 -12.03
N GLY A 297 42.46 -4.85 -12.67
CA GLY A 297 43.45 -5.01 -13.74
C GLY A 297 43.01 -4.60 -15.16
N GLY A 298 43.67 -3.57 -15.68
CA GLY A 298 43.80 -3.34 -17.14
C GLY A 298 43.13 -2.07 -17.66
N MET A 299 43.89 -0.97 -17.74
CA MET A 299 43.51 0.24 -18.48
C MET A 299 43.16 -0.05 -19.94
N ARG A 300 42.02 0.47 -20.40
CA ARG A 300 41.85 1.10 -21.73
C ARG A 300 40.62 2.01 -21.69
N ALA A 301 40.85 3.31 -21.86
CA ALA A 301 39.81 4.32 -21.94
C ALA A 301 38.96 4.12 -23.20
N CYS A 302 37.64 4.02 -23.04
CA CYS A 302 36.69 4.15 -24.13
C CYS A 302 35.71 5.28 -23.78
N LYS A 303 35.95 6.46 -24.37
CA LYS A 303 34.99 7.57 -24.36
C LYS A 303 33.70 7.10 -25.04
N VAL A 304 32.58 7.14 -24.33
CA VAL A 304 31.25 7.10 -24.94
C VAL A 304 30.66 8.50 -24.82
N LEU A 305 30.82 9.27 -25.90
CA LEU A 305 29.97 10.42 -26.21
C LEU A 305 28.58 9.89 -26.58
N ARG A 306 27.50 10.42 -25.98
CA ARG A 306 26.17 10.38 -26.59
C ARG A 306 25.29 11.55 -26.13
N ALA A 307 24.61 12.10 -27.13
CA ALA A 307 24.02 13.42 -27.29
C ALA A 307 22.77 13.76 -26.43
N PRO A 308 22.39 15.04 -26.33
CA PRO A 308 21.15 15.47 -25.69
C PRO A 308 19.94 15.16 -26.58
N TYR A 309 19.00 14.35 -26.09
CA TYR A 309 17.71 14.14 -26.77
C TYR A 309 16.71 15.22 -26.35
N LEU A 310 16.53 16.20 -27.23
CA LEU A 310 15.32 17.02 -27.33
C LEU A 310 14.19 16.11 -27.85
N MET A 311 13.17 15.84 -27.03
CA MET A 311 11.90 15.25 -27.50
C MET A 311 10.81 16.30 -27.36
N ARG A 312 10.45 16.91 -28.50
CA ARG A 312 9.17 17.63 -28.66
C ARG A 312 8.04 16.65 -28.35
N ARG A 313 7.15 17.01 -27.42
CA ARG A 313 5.95 16.23 -27.08
C ARG A 313 4.94 16.34 -28.23
N PRO A 314 4.44 15.24 -28.82
CA PRO A 314 3.20 15.30 -29.56
C PRO A 314 2.02 15.37 -28.58
N VAL A 315 1.10 16.28 -28.85
CA VAL A 315 -0.21 16.38 -28.19
C VAL A 315 -1.00 15.11 -28.54
N MET A 316 -1.26 14.25 -27.57
CA MET A 316 -2.20 13.13 -27.74
C MET A 316 -3.61 13.59 -27.36
N SER A 317 -4.51 13.65 -28.35
CA SER A 317 -5.95 13.74 -28.10
C SER A 317 -6.50 12.36 -27.75
N PHE A 318 -7.21 12.29 -26.63
CA PHE A 318 -7.96 11.12 -26.17
C PHE A 318 -9.45 11.34 -26.44
N TYR A 319 -10.12 10.35 -27.04
CA TYR A 319 -11.57 10.32 -27.17
C TYR A 319 -12.11 9.03 -26.55
N SER A 320 -13.17 9.15 -25.76
CA SER A 320 -14.03 8.07 -25.33
C SER A 320 -15.08 7.79 -26.41
N ALA A 321 -15.22 6.53 -26.83
CA ALA A 321 -16.31 6.11 -27.71
C ALA A 321 -17.42 5.51 -26.85
N LEU A 322 -18.53 6.25 -26.67
CA LEU A 322 -19.82 5.69 -26.24
C LEU A 322 -20.59 5.30 -27.51
N GLY A 323 -20.74 4.00 -27.74
CA GLY A 323 -21.64 3.50 -28.78
C GLY A 323 -23.08 3.61 -28.31
N SER A 324 -23.82 4.61 -28.79
CA SER A 324 -25.27 4.68 -28.69
C SER A 324 -25.84 4.13 -30.00
N GLN A 325 -26.46 2.94 -29.96
CA GLN A 325 -27.29 2.46 -31.06
C GLN A 325 -28.70 3.04 -30.88
N MET A 326 -29.05 4.01 -31.72
CA MET A 326 -30.44 4.27 -32.10
C MET A 326 -30.62 3.72 -33.52
N SER A 327 -31.66 2.94 -33.73
CA SER A 327 -32.24 2.69 -35.05
C SER A 327 -33.72 3.05 -34.98
N PRO A 328 -34.29 3.62 -36.05
CA PRO A 328 -35.73 3.90 -36.12
C PRO A 328 -36.58 2.64 -36.17
#